data_AF-A0AAV2TRC8-F1
#
_entry.id   AF-A0AAV2TRC8-F1
#
_cell.length_a   1.000
_cell.length_b   1.000
_cell.length_c   1.000
_cell.angle_alpha   90.00
_cell.angle_beta   90.00
_cell.angle_gamma   90.00
#
_symmetry.space_group_name_H-M   'P 1'
#
loop_
_entity.id
_entity.type
_entity.pdbx_description
1 polymer ?
#
loop_
_entity_poly.entity_id
_entity_poly.type
_entity_poly.pdbx_seq_one_letter_code
_entity_poly.pdbx_strand_id
1 'polypeptide(L)'
;MASNRAKNMDHLMNKAMDNYVINYYKNESCRERMDMVQNELRCCGSNSSADYKGNIPKSCHGEGTKDSKLLGCTTAVKEHLFTQFHKMYIWSMVVIFLDILICASTWGTRKIVERNERQRT
;
A
#
# COMPACT_ATOMS: atom_id res chain seq x y z
N MET A 1 -0.45 -24.45 -2.62
CA MET A 1 0.36 -23.53 -3.47
C MET A 1 0.37 -22.08 -2.99
N ALA A 2 -0.63 -21.58 -2.25
CA ALA A 2 -0.63 -20.21 -1.72
C ALA A 2 0.52 -19.89 -0.72
N SER A 3 0.96 -20.87 0.08
CA SER A 3 2.01 -20.70 1.10
C SER A 3 3.38 -20.29 0.52
N ASN A 4 3.79 -20.84 -0.63
CA ASN A 4 5.08 -20.49 -1.24
C ASN A 4 5.06 -19.07 -1.85
N ARG A 5 3.91 -18.59 -2.33
CA ARG A 5 3.79 -17.25 -2.92
C ARG A 5 3.90 -16.15 -1.87
N ALA A 6 3.27 -16.34 -0.71
CA ALA A 6 3.38 -15.39 0.41
C ALA A 6 4.84 -15.28 0.90
N LYS A 7 5.50 -16.42 1.12
CA LYS A 7 6.92 -16.46 1.52
C LYS A 7 7.85 -15.78 0.51
N ASN A 8 7.60 -15.96 -0.79
CA ASN A 8 8.38 -15.29 -1.84
C ASN A 8 8.20 -13.77 -1.80
N MET A 9 6.97 -13.29 -1.59
CA MET A 9 6.70 -11.85 -1.49
C MET A 9 7.36 -11.24 -0.26
N ASP A 10 7.27 -11.91 0.89
CA ASP A 10 7.94 -11.49 2.12
C ASP A 10 9.45 -11.37 1.94
N HIS A 11 10.06 -12.39 1.32
CA HIS A 11 11.49 -12.40 1.03
C HIS A 11 11.90 -11.26 0.08
N LEU A 12 11.10 -11.00 -0.97
CA LEU A 12 11.34 -9.89 -1.89
C LEU A 12 11.24 -8.54 -1.18
N MET A 13 10.27 -8.37 -0.28
CA MET A 13 10.08 -7.14 0.48
C MET A 13 11.28 -6.87 1.40
N ASN A 14 11.69 -7.88 2.17
CA ASN A 14 12.87 -7.80 3.05
C ASN A 14 14.11 -7.43 2.23
N LYS A 15 14.35 -8.12 1.11
CA LYS A 15 15.51 -7.87 0.24
C LYS A 15 15.51 -6.46 -0.36
N ALA A 16 14.34 -5.95 -0.73
CA ALA A 16 14.22 -4.58 -1.25
C ALA A 16 14.57 -3.55 -0.17
N MET A 17 14.04 -3.72 1.05
CA MET A 17 14.31 -2.83 2.18
C MET A 17 15.78 -2.86 2.60
N ASP A 18 16.37 -4.06 2.69
CA ASP A 18 17.81 -4.22 2.95
C ASP A 18 18.65 -3.48 1.91
N ASN A 19 18.28 -3.58 0.62
CA ASN A 19 18.99 -2.88 -0.45
C ASN A 19 18.89 -1.36 -0.32
N TYR A 20 17.74 -0.82 0.10
CA TYR A 20 17.60 0.62 0.38
C TYR A 20 18.48 1.07 1.54
N VAL A 21 18.53 0.29 2.63
CA VAL A 21 19.37 0.61 3.79
C VAL A 21 20.86 0.54 3.44
N ILE A 22 21.30 -0.52 2.76
CA ILE A 22 22.71 -0.70 2.36
C ILE A 22 23.19 0.43 1.44
N ASN A 23 22.32 0.93 0.56
CA ASN A 23 22.65 1.98 -0.39
C ASN A 23 22.25 3.38 0.09
N TYR A 24 21.73 3.52 1.31
CA TYR A 24 21.23 4.78 1.85
C TYR A 24 22.28 5.91 1.77
N TYR A 25 23.52 5.64 2.15
CA TYR A 25 24.61 6.62 2.11
C TYR A 25 25.36 6.69 0.77
N LYS A 26 25.00 5.82 -0.19
CA LYS A 26 25.69 5.69 -1.49
C LYS A 26 24.88 6.24 -2.64
N ASN A 27 23.56 6.30 -2.50
CA ASN A 27 22.63 6.67 -3.56
C ASN A 27 21.55 7.60 -3.01
N GLU A 28 21.47 8.80 -3.57
CA GLU A 28 20.52 9.84 -3.16
C GLU A 28 19.06 9.41 -3.35
N SER A 29 18.73 8.73 -4.46
CA SER A 29 17.38 8.20 -4.67
C SER A 29 16.99 7.14 -3.64
N CYS A 30 17.95 6.32 -3.17
CA CYS A 30 17.70 5.39 -2.08
C CYS A 30 17.49 6.13 -0.76
N ARG A 31 18.27 7.18 -0.50
CA ARG A 31 18.13 8.03 0.69
C ARG A 31 16.76 8.67 0.76
N GLU A 32 16.34 9.37 -0.30
CA GLU A 32 15.06 10.09 -0.36
C GLU A 32 13.87 9.13 -0.16
N ARG A 33 13.88 7.99 -0.85
CA ARG A 33 12.82 6.98 -0.73
C ARG A 33 12.75 6.41 0.68
N MET A 34 13.90 6.09 1.26
CA MET A 34 13.94 5.53 2.61
C MET A 34 13.52 6.57 3.66
N ASP A 35 13.92 7.82 3.51
CA ASP A 35 13.51 8.91 4.39
C ASP A 35 11.99 9.12 4.35
N MET A 36 11.39 9.10 3.16
CA MET A 36 9.95 9.17 2.98
C MET A 36 9.24 8.03 3.73
N VAL A 37 9.70 6.79 3.52
CA VAL A 37 9.13 5.59 4.19
C VAL A 37 9.26 5.69 5.72
N GLN A 38 10.43 6.07 6.22
CA GLN A 38 10.70 6.17 7.67
C GLN A 38 9.89 7.27 8.36
N ASN A 39 9.66 8.39 7.66
CA ASN A 39 8.83 9.49 8.14
C ASN A 39 7.34 9.11 8.13
N GLU A 40 6.84 8.59 7.01
CA GLU A 40 5.42 8.28 6.81
C GLU A 40 4.96 7.12 7.69
N LEU A 41 5.76 6.05 7.78
CA LEU A 41 5.37 4.83 8.48
C LEU A 41 5.92 4.73 9.90
N ARG A 42 6.63 5.76 10.37
CA ARG A 42 7.25 5.79 11.70
C ARG A 42 8.02 4.49 12.01
N CYS A 43 8.93 4.13 11.11
CA CYS A 43 9.82 2.97 11.24
C CYS A 43 11.29 3.37 11.09
N CYS A 44 12.22 2.45 11.37
CA CYS A 44 13.65 2.66 11.13
C CYS A 44 14.36 1.41 10.63
N GLY A 45 15.24 1.60 9.64
CA GLY A 45 15.98 0.51 9.01
C GLY A 45 15.07 -0.50 8.30
N SER A 46 15.63 -1.65 7.95
CA SER A 46 14.87 -2.72 7.29
C SER A 46 14.12 -3.54 8.33
N ASN A 47 14.86 -4.04 9.32
CA ASN A 47 14.33 -4.75 10.48
C ASN A 47 14.47 -3.93 11.76
N SER A 48 15.50 -3.08 11.85
CA SER A 48 15.69 -2.18 12.99
C SER A 48 16.65 -1.05 12.67
N SER A 49 16.72 -0.05 13.55
CA SER A 49 17.70 1.03 13.47
C SER A 49 19.17 0.55 13.50
N ALA A 50 19.44 -0.65 14.03
CA ALA A 50 20.78 -1.23 14.08
C ALA A 50 21.35 -1.55 12.68
N ASP A 51 20.49 -1.66 11.66
CA ASP A 51 20.91 -1.94 10.28
C ASP A 51 21.83 -0.84 9.72
N TYR A 52 21.77 0.36 10.30
CA TYR A 52 22.62 1.50 9.96
C TYR A 52 23.99 1.53 10.66
N LYS A 53 24.31 0.54 11.49
CA LYS A 53 25.61 0.37 12.16
C LYS A 53 26.09 1.64 12.90
N GLY A 54 25.16 2.35 13.53
CA GLY A 54 25.45 3.53 14.37
C GLY A 54 25.35 4.89 13.66
N ASN A 55 25.30 4.93 12.33
CA ASN A 55 24.97 6.16 11.60
C ASN A 55 23.48 6.18 11.28
N ILE A 56 22.63 6.46 12.26
CA ILE A 56 21.17 6.38 12.09
C ILE A 56 20.66 7.68 11.44
N PRO A 57 19.84 7.62 10.38
CA PRO A 57 19.36 8.82 9.71
C PRO A 57 18.38 9.63 10.56
N LYS A 58 18.25 10.92 10.24
CA LYS A 58 17.35 11.83 10.97
C LYS A 58 15.88 11.42 10.86
N SER A 59 15.47 10.86 9.73
CA SER A 59 14.13 10.30 9.45
C SER A 59 13.73 9.15 10.40
N CYS A 60 14.71 8.48 10.99
CA CYS A 60 14.48 7.47 12.03
C CYS A 60 14.19 8.04 13.42
N HIS A 61 14.50 9.31 13.67
CA HIS A 61 14.24 9.94 14.96
C HIS A 61 12.82 10.53 14.93
N GLY A 62 12.05 10.30 16.00
CA GLY A 62 10.77 10.99 16.18
C GLY A 62 11.00 12.48 16.38
N GLU A 63 10.07 13.33 15.95
CA GLU A 63 10.12 14.77 16.30
C GLU A 63 10.23 14.91 17.82
N GLY A 64 11.38 15.38 18.29
CA GLY A 64 11.64 15.65 19.71
C GLY A 64 12.15 14.47 20.55
N THR A 65 12.35 13.27 20.01
CA THR A 65 12.91 12.13 20.77
C THR A 65 14.26 11.68 20.23
N LYS A 66 15.25 11.54 21.12
CA LYS A 66 16.55 10.89 20.81
C LYS A 66 16.42 9.38 20.61
N ASP A 67 15.26 8.81 20.96
CA ASP A 67 14.99 7.40 20.79
C ASP A 67 14.71 7.09 19.31
N SER A 68 15.54 6.22 18.75
CA SER A 68 15.33 5.65 17.43
C SER A 68 14.09 4.76 17.45
N LYS A 69 13.26 4.84 16.41
CA LYS A 69 12.08 3.97 16.26
C LYS A 69 12.54 2.51 16.25
N LEU A 70 12.07 1.70 17.22
CA LEU A 70 12.46 0.28 17.37
C LEU A 70 11.87 -0.62 16.27
N LEU A 71 10.82 -0.18 15.58
CA LEU A 71 10.13 -0.97 14.58
C LEU A 71 10.83 -0.90 13.22
N GLY A 72 11.16 -2.05 12.64
CA GLY A 72 11.68 -2.17 11.28
C GLY A 72 10.68 -1.77 10.20
N CYS A 73 11.15 -1.10 9.14
CA CYS A 73 10.28 -0.66 8.06
C CYS A 73 9.66 -1.80 7.26
N THR A 74 10.27 -2.98 7.25
CA THR A 74 9.68 -4.10 6.52
C THR A 74 8.34 -4.55 7.11
N THR A 75 8.21 -4.56 8.44
CA THR A 75 6.94 -4.87 9.11
C THR A 75 5.94 -3.75 8.91
N ALA A 76 6.36 -2.49 9.11
CA ALA A 76 5.48 -1.33 8.97
C ALA A 76 4.92 -1.19 7.54
N VAL A 77 5.74 -1.43 6.52
CA VAL A 77 5.31 -1.40 5.11
C VAL A 77 4.30 -2.50 4.82
N LYS A 78 4.50 -3.72 5.33
CA LYS A 78 3.54 -4.81 5.16
C LYS A 78 2.18 -4.43 5.74
N GLU A 79 2.14 -3.98 6.99
CA GLU A 79 0.91 -3.56 7.65
C GLU A 79 0.21 -2.40 6.94
N HIS A 80 1.00 -1.42 6.48
CA HIS A 80 0.47 -0.30 5.72
C HIS A 80 -0.14 -0.76 4.39
N LEU A 81 0.56 -1.62 3.62
CA LEU A 81 0.05 -2.15 2.36
C LEU A 81 -1.25 -2.92 2.55
N PHE A 82 -1.34 -3.81 3.54
CA PHE A 82 -2.58 -4.54 3.83
C PHE A 82 -3.73 -3.60 4.18
N THR A 83 -3.46 -2.57 4.98
CA THR A 83 -4.46 -1.56 5.36
C THR A 83 -4.95 -0.77 4.15
N GLN A 84 -4.04 -0.36 3.26
CA GLN A 84 -4.40 0.40 2.06
C GLN A 84 -5.15 -0.45 1.03
N PHE A 85 -4.73 -1.70 0.82
CA PHE A 85 -5.46 -2.62 -0.06
C PHE A 85 -6.86 -2.90 0.44
N HIS A 86 -7.05 -3.03 1.75
CA HIS A 86 -8.39 -3.23 2.31
C HIS A 86 -9.30 -2.03 2.04
N LYS A 87 -8.79 -0.80 2.24
CA LYS A 87 -9.53 0.42 1.90
C LYS A 87 -9.86 0.49 0.41
N MET A 88 -8.88 0.25 -0.46
CA MET A 88 -9.08 0.27 -1.91
C MET A 88 -10.10 -0.79 -2.37
N TYR A 89 -10.06 -1.98 -1.77
CA TYR A 89 -11.01 -3.05 -2.05
C TYR A 89 -12.45 -2.67 -1.69
N ILE A 90 -12.66 -2.08 -0.51
CA ILE A 90 -13.99 -1.61 -0.09
C ILE A 90 -14.53 -0.56 -1.08
N TRP A 91 -13.73 0.44 -1.43
CA TRP A 91 -14.13 1.46 -2.42
C TRP A 91 -14.45 0.87 -3.79
N SER A 92 -13.66 -0.11 -4.25
CA SER A 92 -13.92 -0.83 -5.49
C SER A 92 -15.28 -1.54 -5.49
N MET A 93 -15.62 -2.22 -4.40
CA MET A 93 -16.92 -2.89 -4.26
C MET A 93 -18.11 -1.92 -4.32
N VAL A 94 -17.96 -0.72 -3.72
CA VAL A 94 -18.99 0.32 -3.79
C VAL A 94 -19.20 0.80 -5.23
N VAL A 95 -18.12 1.06 -5.97
CA VAL A 95 -18.20 1.48 -7.38
C VAL A 95 -18.88 0.42 -8.25
N ILE A 96 -18.46 -0.84 -8.11
CA ILE A 96 -19.06 -1.96 -8.87
C ILE A 96 -20.56 -2.07 -8.57
N PHE A 97 -20.97 -1.92 -7.32
CA PHE A 97 -22.37 -1.97 -6.94
C PHE A 97 -23.19 -0.83 -7.58
N LEU A 98 -22.66 0.39 -7.59
CA LEU A 98 -23.29 1.53 -8.24
C LEU A 98 -23.42 1.32 -9.76
N ASP A 99 -22.39 0.78 -10.41
CA ASP A 99 -22.41 0.47 -11.84
C ASP A 99 -23.49 -0.57 -12.18
N ILE A 100 -23.67 -1.59 -11.33
CA ILE A 100 -24.74 -2.59 -11.50
C ILE A 100 -26.12 -1.94 -11.40
N LEU A 101 -26.34 -1.02 -10.45
CA LEU A 101 -27.61 -0.31 -10.32
C LEU A 101 -27.90 0.59 -11.53
N ILE A 102 -26.89 1.29 -12.04
CA ILE A 102 -27.01 2.11 -13.25
C ILE A 102 -27.35 1.24 -14.45
N CYS A 103 -26.66 0.11 -14.62
CA CYS A 103 -26.95 -0.86 -15.68
C CYS A 103 -28.38 -1.40 -15.57
N ALA A 104 -28.86 -1.73 -14.37
CA ALA A 104 -30.21 -2.24 -14.17
C ALA A 104 -31.28 -1.18 -14.51
N SER A 105 -31.08 0.07 -14.10
CA SER A 105 -32.01 1.17 -14.38
C SER A 105 -32.15 1.47 -15.87
N THR A 106 -31.03 1.50 -16.60
CA THR A 106 -30.99 1.75 -18.06
C THR A 106 -31.62 0.59 -18.85
N TRP A 107 -31.41 -0.65 -18.41
CA TRP A 107 -32.11 -1.81 -18.98
C TRP A 107 -33.62 -1.74 -18.74
N GLY A 108 -34.03 -1.34 -17.53
CA GLY A 108 -35.44 -1.19 -17.16
C GLY A 108 -36.17 -0.16 -18.02
N THR A 109 -35.58 1.04 -18.19
CA THR A 109 -36.18 2.10 -19.01
C THR A 109 -36.26 1.70 -20.48
N ARG A 110 -35.21 1.11 -21.06
CA ARG A 110 -35.23 0.61 -22.44
C ARG A 110 -36.35 -0.41 -22.67
N LYS A 111 -36.53 -1.36 -21.75
CA LYS A 111 -37.58 -2.38 -21.86
C LYS A 111 -38.99 -1.80 -21.81
N ILE A 112 -39.20 -0.72 -21.05
CA ILE A 112 -40.49 -0.02 -21.00
C ILE A 112 -40.77 0.69 -22.33
N VAL A 113 -39.77 1.38 -22.89
CA VAL A 113 -39.89 2.05 -24.20
C VAL A 113 -40.25 1.03 -25.29
N GLU A 114 -39.53 -0.11 -25.35
CA GLU A 114 -39.80 -1.19 -26.33
C GLU A 114 -41.19 -1.84 -26.17
N ARG A 115 -41.80 -1.79 -24.99
CA ARG A 115 -43.19 -2.24 -24.79
C ARG A 115 -44.19 -1.19 -25.27
N ASN A 116 -43.92 0.09 -25.01
CA ASN A 116 -44.80 1.18 -25.41
C ASN A 116 -44.87 1.35 -26.93
N GLU A 117 -43.77 1.14 -27.66
CA GLU A 117 -43.78 1.17 -29.13
C GLU A 117 -44.62 0.04 -29.74
N ARG A 118 -44.53 -1.18 -29.18
CA ARG A 118 -45.35 -2.32 -29.60
C ARG A 118 -46.85 -2.16 -29.38
N GLN A 119 -47.28 -1.33 -28.43
CA GLN A 119 -48.71 -1.04 -28.23
C GLN A 119 -49.22 0.08 -29.14
N ARG A 120 -48.34 0.88 -29.76
CA ARG A 120 -48.72 1.92 -30.72
C ARG A 120 -48.81 1.44 -32.16
N THR A 121 -48.23 0.28 -32.47
CA THR A 121 -48.23 -0.33 -33.81
C THR A 121 -49.32 -1.38 -33.90
#